data_AF-A0A8X6SEI0-F1
#
_entry.id   AF-A0A8X6SEI0-F1
#
_cell.length_a   1.000
_cell.length_b   1.000
_cell.length_c   1.000
_cell.angle_alpha   90.00
_cell.angle_beta   90.00
_cell.angle_gamma   90.00
#
_symmetry.space_group_name_H-M   'P 1'
#
loop_
_entity.id
_entity.type
_entity.pdbx_description
1 polymer ?
#
loop_
_entity_poly.entity_id
_entity_poly.type
_entity_poly.pdbx_seq_one_letter_code
_entity_poly.pdbx_strand_id
1 'polypeptide(L)'
;MYHPPNQKSLPDNLLDISESNLLVGDLNAKHSSWGSVINNKRGVELHNLMDDSAHLALNDGSPTYSSHSYHTEEALDVSIVSSDIFPFCKWTVLQDIGSDHLPILVELKWKQMTQLVKKNFGTLKGQLGEVQRHS
;
A
#
# COMPACT_ATOMS: atom_id res chain seq x y z
N MET A 1 4.56 7.89 7.14
CA MET A 1 4.70 9.20 6.49
C MET A 1 3.59 10.11 6.99
N TYR A 2 3.86 11.39 7.20
CA TYR A 2 2.85 12.37 7.56
C TYR A 2 2.80 13.47 6.51
N HIS A 3 1.60 13.83 6.04
CA HIS A 3 1.39 14.97 5.16
C HIS A 3 0.27 15.85 5.71
N PRO A 4 0.56 17.12 6.08
CA PRO A 4 -0.39 17.95 6.82
C PRO A 4 -1.62 18.34 5.98
N PRO A 5 -2.78 18.60 6.61
CA PRO A 5 -4.03 18.89 5.89
C PRO A 5 -3.99 20.17 5.04
N ASN A 6 -3.17 21.16 5.41
CA ASN A 6 -3.17 22.47 4.75
C ASN A 6 -2.27 22.58 3.51
N GLN A 7 -1.53 21.53 3.15
CA GLN A 7 -0.67 21.53 1.96
C GLN A 7 -1.51 21.19 0.70
N LYS A 8 -1.24 21.85 -0.44
CA LYS A 8 -2.18 21.77 -1.58
C LYS A 8 -2.09 20.50 -2.43
N SER A 9 -0.93 19.88 -2.54
CA SER A 9 -0.68 18.73 -3.43
C SER A 9 0.36 17.79 -2.83
N LEU A 10 0.26 16.53 -3.24
CA LEU A 10 1.29 15.53 -3.01
C LEU A 10 2.42 15.72 -4.04
N PRO A 11 3.65 15.26 -3.76
CA PRO A 11 4.69 15.18 -4.78
C PRO A 11 4.30 14.14 -5.85
N ASP A 12 4.48 14.47 -7.12
CA ASP A 12 4.16 13.54 -8.22
C ASP A 12 4.95 12.22 -8.13
N ASN A 13 6.18 12.28 -7.59
CA ASN A 13 7.06 11.14 -7.41
C ASN A 13 6.90 10.43 -6.05
N LEU A 14 5.77 10.63 -5.36
CA LEU A 14 5.54 10.08 -4.02
C LEU A 14 5.70 8.55 -3.96
N LEU A 15 5.30 7.85 -5.02
CA LEU A 15 5.33 6.39 -5.12
C LEU A 15 6.56 5.85 -5.88
N ASP A 16 7.37 6.73 -6.47
CA ASP A 16 8.54 6.41 -7.29
C ASP A 16 9.83 6.28 -6.45
N ILE A 17 9.74 5.57 -5.32
CA ILE A 17 10.85 5.47 -4.35
C ILE A 17 11.80 4.32 -4.73
N SER A 18 11.24 3.19 -5.20
CA SER A 18 11.95 1.99 -5.67
C SER A 18 11.00 1.09 -6.46
N GLU A 19 11.54 0.09 -7.17
CA GLU A 19 10.73 -0.88 -7.94
C GLU A 19 9.66 -1.58 -7.10
N SER A 20 10.04 -2.05 -5.91
CA SER A 20 9.14 -2.63 -4.92
C SER A 20 9.11 -1.74 -3.69
N ASN A 21 7.95 -1.20 -3.31
CA ASN A 21 7.86 -0.30 -2.17
C ASN A 21 6.53 -0.40 -1.40
N LEU A 22 6.59 0.05 -0.15
CA LEU A 22 5.46 0.13 0.78
C LEU A 22 5.49 1.52 1.43
N LEU A 23 4.39 2.25 1.28
CA LEU A 23 4.17 3.54 1.93
C LEU A 23 3.04 3.39 2.95
N VAL A 24 3.28 3.83 4.19
CA VAL A 24 2.28 3.80 5.26
C VAL A 24 2.24 5.14 5.99
N GLY A 25 1.05 5.68 6.22
CA GLY A 25 0.79 6.72 7.23
C GLY A 25 -0.33 7.71 6.88
N ASP A 26 -0.45 8.74 7.69
CA ASP A 26 -1.46 9.80 7.56
C ASP A 26 -1.05 10.82 6.48
N LEU A 27 -1.65 10.68 5.30
CA LEU A 27 -1.49 11.64 4.20
C LEU A 27 -2.57 12.72 4.19
N ASN A 28 -3.52 12.69 5.13
CA ASN A 28 -4.73 13.50 5.13
C ASN A 28 -5.49 13.40 3.78
N ALA A 29 -5.41 12.22 3.16
CA ALA A 29 -6.03 11.85 1.89
C ALA A 29 -7.19 10.90 2.18
N LYS A 30 -8.40 11.29 1.79
CA LYS A 30 -9.63 10.53 2.04
C LYS A 30 -10.14 9.96 0.71
N HIS A 31 -10.24 8.65 0.60
CA HIS A 31 -10.81 7.97 -0.57
C HIS A 31 -11.44 6.63 -0.17
N SER A 32 -12.50 6.23 -0.88
CA SER A 32 -13.23 4.99 -0.65
C SER A 32 -12.40 3.72 -0.90
N SER A 33 -11.38 3.78 -1.76
CA SER A 33 -10.50 2.63 -2.06
C SER A 33 -9.67 2.15 -0.86
N TRP A 34 -9.53 2.95 0.20
CA TRP A 34 -8.90 2.54 1.47
C TRP A 34 -9.83 2.71 2.68
N GLY A 35 -11.15 2.81 2.46
CA GLY A 35 -12.14 2.77 3.54
C GLY A 35 -12.71 4.11 4.01
N SER A 36 -12.34 5.22 3.37
CA SER A 36 -12.95 6.51 3.74
C SER A 36 -14.38 6.63 3.21
N VAL A 37 -15.27 7.26 3.98
CA VAL A 37 -16.67 7.51 3.58
C VAL A 37 -16.75 8.59 2.49
N ILE A 38 -15.75 9.45 2.39
CA ILE A 38 -15.70 10.56 1.43
C ILE A 38 -14.42 10.51 0.60
N ASN A 39 -14.50 11.09 -0.60
CA ASN A 39 -13.36 11.33 -1.46
C ASN A 39 -13.00 12.81 -1.40
N ASN A 40 -11.86 13.17 -0.82
CA ASN A 40 -11.35 14.55 -0.88
C ASN A 40 -10.40 14.72 -2.07
N LYS A 41 -10.09 15.96 -2.43
CA LYS A 41 -9.21 16.26 -3.59
C LYS A 41 -7.88 15.51 -3.53
N ARG A 42 -7.27 15.43 -2.34
CA ARG A 42 -5.99 14.75 -2.13
C ARG A 42 -6.11 13.23 -2.26
N GLY A 43 -7.22 12.64 -1.83
CA GLY A 43 -7.51 11.22 -2.02
C GLY A 43 -7.68 10.86 -3.49
N VAL A 44 -8.34 11.72 -4.28
CA VAL A 44 -8.43 11.55 -5.73
C VAL A 44 -7.05 11.66 -6.39
N GLU A 45 -6.24 12.65 -6.00
CA GLU A 45 -4.87 12.81 -6.49
C GLU A 45 -4.00 11.58 -6.19
N LEU A 46 -4.01 11.10 -4.94
CA LEU A 46 -3.27 9.92 -4.54
C LEU A 46 -3.76 8.65 -5.25
N HIS A 47 -5.07 8.50 -5.45
CA HIS A 47 -5.64 7.37 -6.20
C HIS A 47 -5.14 7.35 -7.64
N ASN A 48 -5.14 8.50 -8.32
CA ASN A 48 -4.64 8.60 -9.69
C ASN A 48 -3.14 8.25 -9.76
N LEU A 49 -2.34 8.72 -8.79
CA LEU A 49 -0.92 8.34 -8.72
C LEU A 49 -0.76 6.83 -8.57
N MET A 50 -1.57 6.17 -7.73
CA MET A 50 -1.52 4.71 -7.56
C MET A 50 -1.86 3.96 -8.86
N ASP A 51 -2.87 4.43 -9.59
CA ASP A 51 -3.27 3.85 -10.88
C ASP A 51 -2.14 4.00 -11.92
N ASP A 52 -1.47 5.14 -11.95
CA ASP A 52 -0.38 5.44 -12.90
C ASP A 52 0.92 4.66 -12.59
N SER A 53 1.17 4.32 -11.32
CA SER A 53 2.43 3.68 -10.87
C SER A 53 2.31 2.19 -10.52
N ALA A 54 1.16 1.56 -10.76
CA ALA A 54 0.87 0.15 -10.43
C ALA A 54 0.96 -0.16 -8.92
N HIS A 55 0.31 0.67 -8.10
CA HIS A 55 0.20 0.48 -6.65
C HIS A 55 -1.24 0.17 -6.22
N LEU A 56 -1.36 -0.49 -5.07
CA LEU A 56 -2.64 -0.92 -4.50
C LEU A 56 -2.72 -0.50 -3.03
N ALA A 57 -3.94 -0.24 -2.56
CA ALA A 57 -4.20 -0.07 -1.13
C ALA A 57 -4.19 -1.44 -0.43
N LEU A 58 -3.53 -1.53 0.72
CA LEU A 58 -3.57 -2.69 1.61
C LEU A 58 -4.72 -2.62 2.63
N ASN A 59 -5.24 -1.43 2.89
CA ASN A 59 -6.37 -1.23 3.80
C ASN A 59 -7.56 -2.09 3.38
N ASP A 60 -8.18 -2.78 4.33
CA ASP A 60 -9.40 -3.56 4.11
C ASP A 60 -10.69 -2.76 4.40
N GLY A 61 -10.54 -1.49 4.74
CA GLY A 61 -11.62 -0.60 5.13
C GLY A 61 -11.82 -0.45 6.64
N SER A 62 -11.08 -1.22 7.46
CA SER A 62 -11.10 -1.07 8.92
C SER A 62 -10.65 0.35 9.32
N PRO A 63 -11.29 0.96 10.34
CA PRO A 63 -10.89 2.27 10.84
C PRO A 63 -9.46 2.28 11.35
N THR A 64 -8.74 3.37 11.08
CA THR A 64 -7.38 3.62 11.58
C THR A 64 -7.33 4.80 12.55
N TYR A 65 -8.47 5.45 12.76
CA TYR A 65 -8.67 6.52 13.72
C TYR A 65 -9.99 6.28 14.45
N SER A 66 -9.99 6.44 15.77
CA SER A 66 -11.15 6.37 16.65
C SER A 66 -11.11 7.53 17.63
N SER A 67 -12.08 8.44 17.54
CA SER A 67 -12.18 9.55 18.49
C SER A 67 -13.15 9.21 19.60
N HIS A 68 -12.64 9.14 20.83
CA HIS A 68 -13.48 8.92 22.01
C HIS A 68 -14.40 10.12 22.30
N SER A 69 -13.95 11.33 22.00
CA SER A 69 -14.72 12.56 22.26
C SER A 69 -15.90 12.70 21.28
N TYR A 70 -15.68 12.37 20.01
CA TYR A 70 -16.70 12.53 18.97
C TYR A 70 -17.46 11.24 18.65
N HIS A 71 -17.06 10.09 19.21
CA HIS A 71 -17.63 8.77 18.95
C HIS A 71 -17.63 8.43 17.45
N THR A 72 -16.53 8.74 16.78
CA THR A 72 -16.34 8.56 15.34
C THR A 72 -15.18 7.63 15.05
N GLU A 73 -15.35 6.77 14.05
CA GLU A 73 -14.31 5.92 13.52
C GLU A 73 -14.10 6.25 12.04
N GLU A 74 -12.84 6.43 11.63
CA GLU A 74 -12.47 6.79 10.27
C GLU A 74 -11.22 6.03 9.80
N ALA A 75 -11.15 5.73 8.51
CA ALA A 75 -9.90 5.33 7.86
C ALA A 75 -9.15 6.58 7.38
N LEU A 76 -8.17 7.04 8.16
CA LEU A 76 -7.36 8.23 7.88
C LEU A 76 -5.95 7.88 7.41
N ASP A 77 -5.33 6.90 8.06
CA ASP A 77 -4.04 6.35 7.65
C ASP A 77 -4.20 5.41 6.43
N VAL A 78 -3.32 5.58 5.45
CA VAL A 78 -3.30 4.77 4.23
C VAL A 78 -2.04 3.92 4.16
N SER A 79 -2.18 2.69 3.69
CA SER A 79 -1.10 1.74 3.39
C SER A 79 -1.14 1.39 1.91
N ILE A 80 -0.13 1.81 1.16
CA ILE A 80 -0.02 1.66 -0.29
C ILE A 80 1.19 0.79 -0.60
N VAL A 81 1.04 -0.15 -1.51
CA VAL A 81 2.08 -1.11 -1.84
C VAL A 81 2.19 -1.29 -3.35
N SER A 82 3.41 -1.53 -3.84
CA SER A 82 3.62 -1.91 -5.24
C SER A 82 2.96 -3.28 -5.53
N SER A 83 2.36 -3.41 -6.71
CA SER A 83 1.54 -4.60 -7.06
C SER A 83 2.32 -5.92 -7.05
N ASP A 84 3.64 -5.87 -7.27
CA ASP A 84 4.53 -7.03 -7.29
C ASP A 84 4.71 -7.66 -5.90
N ILE A 85 4.61 -6.87 -4.81
CA ILE A 85 4.73 -7.37 -3.44
C ILE A 85 3.39 -7.48 -2.70
N PHE A 86 2.32 -6.89 -3.23
CA PHE A 86 0.96 -6.96 -2.67
C PHE A 86 0.53 -8.37 -2.22
N PRO A 87 0.71 -9.46 -3.01
CA PRO A 87 0.26 -10.81 -2.62
C PRO A 87 0.97 -11.38 -1.39
N PHE A 88 2.08 -10.78 -0.97
CA PHE A 88 2.89 -11.22 0.17
C PHE A 88 2.65 -10.39 1.42
N CYS A 89 1.79 -9.38 1.34
CA CYS A 89 1.44 -8.54 2.46
C CYS A 89 0.22 -9.10 3.22
N LYS A 90 0.26 -8.96 4.53
CA LYS A 90 -0.93 -9.04 5.39
C LYS A 90 -1.05 -7.73 6.16
N TRP A 91 -2.22 -7.15 6.14
CA TRP A 91 -2.52 -5.87 6.76
C TRP A 91 -3.54 -6.07 7.88
N THR A 92 -3.37 -5.38 9.00
CA THR A 92 -4.29 -5.45 10.14
C THR A 92 -4.19 -4.17 10.99
N VAL A 93 -5.33 -3.72 11.53
CA VAL A 93 -5.36 -2.67 12.56
C VAL A 93 -5.23 -3.33 13.94
N LEU A 94 -4.34 -2.79 14.77
CA LEU A 94 -4.11 -3.26 16.14
C LEU A 94 -4.98 -2.49 17.14
N GLN A 95 -5.02 -2.99 18.37
CA GLN A 95 -5.77 -2.37 19.45
C GLN A 95 -5.24 -0.96 19.78
N ASP A 96 -6.16 -0.10 20.22
CA ASP A 96 -5.85 1.22 20.78
C ASP A 96 -4.82 1.11 21.91
N ILE A 97 -3.82 1.99 21.86
CA ILE A 97 -2.71 2.11 22.82
C ILE A 97 -2.74 3.44 23.59
N GLY A 98 -3.90 4.10 23.65
CA GLY A 98 -4.13 5.40 24.30
C GLY A 98 -4.03 6.59 23.34
N SER A 99 -4.22 6.38 22.05
CA SER A 99 -4.14 7.39 20.98
C SER A 99 -5.37 7.28 20.09
N ASP A 100 -5.90 8.40 19.61
CA ASP A 100 -7.02 8.37 18.66
C ASP A 100 -6.62 7.70 17.33
N HIS A 101 -5.33 7.69 16.96
CA HIS A 101 -4.84 6.85 15.86
C HIS A 101 -4.55 5.43 16.33
N LEU A 102 -5.11 4.46 15.60
CA LEU A 102 -4.93 3.02 15.81
C LEU A 102 -3.69 2.53 15.05
N PRO A 103 -2.81 1.72 15.67
CA PRO A 103 -1.61 1.23 15.00
C PRO A 103 -1.93 0.30 13.83
N ILE A 104 -1.19 0.44 12.74
CA ILE A 104 -1.25 -0.47 11.58
C ILE A 104 -0.10 -1.48 11.66
N LEU A 105 -0.41 -2.76 11.46
CA LEU A 105 0.57 -3.83 11.25
C LEU A 105 0.56 -4.27 9.79
N VAL A 106 1.72 -4.24 9.15
CA VAL A 106 1.96 -4.85 7.84
C VAL A 106 3.00 -5.96 7.97
N GLU A 107 2.60 -7.20 7.69
CA GLU A 107 3.48 -8.36 7.66
C GLU A 107 3.88 -8.69 6.22
N LEU A 108 5.18 -8.78 5.93
CA LEU A 108 5.70 -9.13 4.60
C LEU A 108 6.27 -10.56 4.58
N LYS A 109 5.71 -11.43 3.73
CA LYS A 109 6.13 -12.82 3.57
C LYS A 109 7.31 -12.98 2.61
N TRP A 110 8.46 -12.38 2.95
CA TRP A 110 9.67 -12.33 2.10
C TRP A 110 10.15 -13.70 1.58
N LYS A 111 10.05 -14.75 2.40
CA LYS A 111 10.45 -16.11 2.00
C LYS A 111 9.63 -16.63 0.80
N GLN A 112 8.33 -16.33 0.78
CA GLN A 112 7.44 -16.76 -0.31
C GLN A 112 7.76 -16.00 -1.59
N MET A 113 7.96 -14.68 -1.48
CA MET A 113 8.35 -13.82 -2.58
C MET A 113 9.66 -14.27 -3.23
N THR A 114 10.71 -14.44 -2.43
CA THR A 114 12.03 -14.88 -2.94
C THR A 114 12.00 -16.28 -3.56
N GLN A 115 11.17 -17.20 -3.05
CA GLN A 115 10.99 -18.51 -3.66
C GLN A 115 10.30 -18.45 -5.02
N LEU A 116 9.27 -17.61 -5.17
CA LEU A 116 8.58 -17.42 -6.45
C LEU A 116 9.49 -16.78 -7.50
N VAL A 117 10.24 -15.74 -7.11
CA VAL A 117 11.22 -15.10 -7.98
C VAL A 117 12.27 -16.12 -8.46
N LYS A 118 12.85 -16.91 -7.54
CA LYS A 118 13.80 -17.98 -7.89
C LYS A 118 13.20 -19.03 -8.84
N LYS A 119 11.94 -19.44 -8.61
CA LYS A 119 11.23 -20.39 -9.46
C LYS A 119 11.04 -19.84 -10.88
N ASN A 120 10.59 -18.59 -11.01
CA ASN A 120 10.37 -17.94 -12.31
C ASN A 120 11.68 -17.77 -13.10
N PHE A 121 12.77 -17.36 -12.44
CA PHE A 121 14.09 -17.30 -13.08
C PHE A 121 14.60 -18.68 -13.52
N GLY A 122 14.34 -19.73 -12.75
CA GLY A 122 14.66 -21.11 -13.13
C GLY A 122 13.90 -21.56 -14.39
N THR A 123 12.60 -21.28 -14.46
CA THR A 123 11.76 -21.58 -15.63
C THR A 123 12.25 -20.86 -16.89
N LEU A 124 12.55 -19.56 -16.80
CA LEU A 124 13.06 -18.76 -17.93
C LEU A 124 14.39 -19.30 -18.47
N LYS A 125 15.31 -19.69 -17.58
CA LYS A 125 16.57 -20.34 -18.00
C LYS A 125 16.33 -21.68 -18.71
N GLY A 126 15.35 -22.46 -18.25
CA GLY A 126 14.96 -23.71 -18.90
C GLY A 126 14.47 -23.50 -20.33
N GLN A 127 13.55 -22.54 -20.53
CA GLN A 127 13.00 -22.21 -21.84
C GLN A 127 14.08 -21.68 -22.81
N LEU A 128 14.95 -20.77 -22.36
CA LEU A 128 16.04 -20.26 -23.20
C LEU A 128 17.06 -21.34 -23.58
N GLY A 129 17.34 -22.28 -22.67
CA GLY A 129 18.25 -23.40 -22.92
C GLY A 129 17.70 -24.45 -23.90
N GLU A 130 16.38 -24.62 -23.98
CA GLU A 130 15.74 -25.51 -24.95
C GLU A 130 15.70 -24.92 -26.37
N VAL A 131 15.52 -23.61 -26.49
CA VAL A 131 15.55 -22.90 -27.78
C VAL A 131 16.93 -22.98 -28.45
N GLN A 132 18.02 -22.92 -27.68
CA GLN A 132 19.39 -23.00 -28.21
C GLN A 132 19.86 -24.41 -28.58
N ARG A 133 19.13 -25.46 -28.21
CA ARG A 133 19.48 -26.86 -28.52
C ARG A 133 18.88 -27.39 -29.82
N HIS A 134 18.02 -26.62 -30.47
CA HIS A 134 17.30 -27.01 -31.69
C HIS A 134 17.75 -26.22 -32.95
N SER A 135 18.95 -25.63 -32.92
CA SER A 135 19.58 -24.88 -34.02
C SER A 135 20.93 -25.47 -34.40
#